data_AF-A0A241V6Q6-F1
#
_entry.id   AF-A0A241V6Q6-F1
#
_cell.length_a   1.000
_cell.length_b   1.000
_cell.length_c   1.000
_cell.angle_alpha   90.00
_cell.angle_beta   90.00
_cell.angle_gamma   90.00
#
_symmetry.space_group_name_H-M   'P 1'
#
loop_
_entity.id
_entity.type
_entity.pdbx_description
1 polymer ?
#
loop_
_entity_poly.entity_id
_entity_poly.type
_entity_poly.pdbx_seq_one_letter_code
_entity_poly.pdbx_strand_id
1 'polypeptide(L)'
;MPTKSNEAISQDSTAALEQSKTTDIASEQIVEKPAPMVIGASGFQGDVYGNNPNEERIDWNCLAAFPPFQMFACEKTGNATDSIEFWILGFINESVIKQGEKPLFNAYCAWHENKGYWKNETVYGDLKGI
;
A
#
# COMPACT_ATOMS: atom_id res chain seq x y z
N MET A 1 -4.14 12.14 51.58
CA MET A 1 -5.11 12.76 52.51
C MET A 1 -6.21 13.35 51.62
N PRO A 2 -7.48 12.95 51.79
CA PRO A 2 -8.26 13.18 53.00
C PRO A 2 -8.15 12.05 54.02
N THR A 3 -8.48 12.39 55.25
CA THR A 3 -8.22 11.67 56.51
C THR A 3 -9.51 11.09 57.10
N LYS A 4 -9.30 10.00 57.88
CA LYS A 4 -10.19 9.34 58.87
C LYS A 4 -11.18 8.33 58.29
N SER A 5 -11.52 7.20 58.91
CA SER A 5 -11.01 6.32 59.98
C SER A 5 -12.12 5.28 60.18
N ASN A 6 -11.76 4.06 60.60
CA ASN A 6 -12.60 3.06 61.29
C ASN A 6 -13.75 2.40 60.52
N GLU A 7 -13.83 1.07 60.37
CA GLU A 7 -13.94 -0.07 61.31
C GLU A 7 -15.40 -0.57 61.36
N ALA A 8 -15.55 -1.89 61.40
CA ALA A 8 -16.67 -2.68 61.94
C ALA A 8 -17.88 -3.12 61.06
N ILE A 9 -17.92 -4.46 60.89
CA ILE A 9 -19.00 -5.40 61.31
C ILE A 9 -20.27 -5.59 60.44
N SER A 10 -20.35 -6.82 59.92
CA SER A 10 -21.44 -7.81 59.82
C SER A 10 -22.94 -7.45 59.93
N GLN A 11 -23.67 -8.07 58.98
CA GLN A 11 -24.92 -8.85 59.11
C GLN A 11 -26.24 -8.14 59.49
N ASP A 12 -27.20 -8.18 58.57
CA ASP A 12 -28.62 -8.44 58.85
C ASP A 12 -29.28 -9.03 57.58
N SER A 13 -29.58 -10.34 57.59
CA SER A 13 -30.90 -10.95 57.85
C SER A 13 -31.88 -10.80 56.68
N THR A 14 -32.15 -11.88 55.95
CA THR A 14 -33.33 -12.75 56.14
C THR A 14 -34.62 -12.12 55.66
N ALA A 15 -35.18 -12.61 54.55
CA ALA A 15 -36.52 -13.22 54.51
C ALA A 15 -37.01 -13.41 53.07
N ALA A 16 -37.50 -14.62 52.84
CA ALA A 16 -38.16 -15.08 51.63
C ALA A 16 -39.46 -14.32 51.33
N LEU A 17 -39.87 -14.28 50.06
CA LEU A 17 -41.27 -14.12 49.71
C LEU A 17 -41.61 -14.96 48.47
N GLU A 18 -42.42 -15.99 48.72
CA GLU A 18 -43.08 -16.81 47.71
C GLU A 18 -44.19 -16.01 47.00
N GLN A 19 -44.22 -16.19 45.68
CA GLN A 19 -45.39 -16.38 44.81
C GLN A 19 -46.68 -15.60 45.12
N SER A 20 -47.09 -14.77 44.16
CA SER A 20 -48.51 -14.72 43.73
C SER A 20 -48.64 -14.21 42.31
N LYS A 21 -49.10 -15.12 41.46
CA LYS A 21 -49.71 -14.90 40.14
C LYS A 21 -51.06 -14.22 40.33
N THR A 22 -51.41 -13.23 39.52
CA THR A 22 -52.71 -13.09 38.81
C THR A 22 -52.73 -11.80 37.98
N THR A 23 -53.24 -11.98 36.75
CA THR A 23 -53.65 -11.10 35.64
C THR A 23 -53.80 -9.59 35.85
N ASP A 24 -53.52 -8.79 34.81
CA ASP A 24 -54.54 -8.25 33.92
C ASP A 24 -53.96 -7.45 32.72
N ILE A 25 -54.80 -7.36 31.69
CA ILE A 25 -54.57 -7.01 30.27
C ILE A 25 -54.72 -5.49 30.02
N ALA A 26 -53.81 -4.88 29.24
CA ALA A 26 -54.07 -3.62 28.54
C ALA A 26 -53.11 -3.40 27.35
N SER A 27 -53.69 -2.99 26.22
CA SER A 27 -53.11 -2.79 24.89
C SER A 27 -51.96 -1.79 24.82
N GLU A 28 -50.89 -2.14 24.09
CA GLU A 28 -49.99 -1.16 23.46
C GLU A 28 -49.76 -1.59 22.00
N GLN A 29 -50.18 -0.74 21.06
CA GLN A 29 -50.05 -0.93 19.62
C GLN A 29 -48.57 -0.82 19.22
N ILE A 30 -47.89 -1.95 19.01
CA ILE A 30 -46.52 -1.97 18.48
C ILE A 30 -46.53 -1.70 16.97
N VAL A 31 -46.26 -0.46 16.58
CA VAL A 31 -45.89 -0.09 15.21
C VAL A 31 -44.53 -0.74 14.93
N GLU A 32 -44.53 -1.88 14.25
CA GLU A 32 -43.30 -2.61 13.92
C GLU A 32 -42.49 -1.81 12.89
N LYS A 33 -41.40 -1.19 13.35
CA LYS A 33 -40.43 -0.53 12.49
C LYS A 33 -39.91 -1.55 11.46
N PRO A 34 -39.80 -1.22 10.16
CA PRO A 34 -39.24 -2.16 9.19
C PRO A 34 -37.85 -2.61 9.67
N ALA A 35 -37.60 -3.92 9.57
CA ALA A 35 -36.40 -4.54 10.11
C ALA A 35 -35.12 -3.78 9.71
N PRO A 36 -34.14 -3.62 10.60
CA PRO A 36 -32.88 -2.95 10.29
C PRO A 36 -32.24 -3.55 9.05
N MET A 37 -32.04 -2.74 8.01
CA MET A 37 -31.34 -3.15 6.81
C MET A 37 -29.85 -3.29 7.13
N VAL A 38 -29.35 -4.52 7.17
CA VAL A 38 -27.93 -4.83 7.39
C VAL A 38 -27.21 -4.73 6.05
N ILE A 39 -26.59 -3.58 5.79
CA ILE A 39 -25.70 -3.41 4.63
C ILE A 39 -24.36 -4.07 5.00
N GLY A 40 -24.09 -5.23 4.40
CA GLY A 40 -22.78 -5.86 4.49
C GLY A 40 -21.77 -5.08 3.66
N ALA A 41 -21.01 -4.19 4.30
CA ALA A 41 -19.80 -3.65 3.69
C ALA A 41 -18.71 -4.72 3.77
N SER A 42 -18.55 -5.52 2.72
CA SER A 42 -17.28 -6.22 2.54
C SER A 42 -16.20 -5.15 2.35
N GLY A 43 -15.21 -5.16 3.25
CA GLY A 43 -14.05 -4.30 3.12
C GLY A 43 -13.43 -4.52 1.74
N PHE A 44 -13.01 -3.43 1.10
CA PHE A 44 -12.11 -3.54 -0.04
C PHE A 44 -10.88 -4.30 0.46
N GLN A 45 -10.58 -5.44 -0.18
CA GLN A 45 -9.26 -6.03 -0.05
C GLN A 45 -8.32 -4.95 -0.59
N GLY A 46 -7.60 -4.27 0.30
CA GLY A 46 -6.49 -3.43 -0.12
C GLY A 46 -5.54 -4.38 -0.84
N ASP A 47 -5.57 -4.37 -2.17
CA ASP A 47 -4.55 -5.04 -2.95
C ASP A 47 -3.24 -4.53 -2.37
N VAL A 48 -2.41 -5.45 -1.88
CA VAL A 48 -1.18 -5.13 -1.19
C VAL A 48 -0.27 -4.51 -2.23
N TYR A 49 -0.37 -3.20 -2.40
CA TYR A 49 0.41 -2.46 -3.38
C TYR A 49 1.89 -2.69 -3.07
N GLY A 50 2.51 -3.55 -3.87
CA GLY A 50 3.93 -3.44 -4.21
C GLY A 50 4.94 -4.03 -3.24
N ASN A 51 4.68 -5.17 -2.60
CA ASN A 51 5.76 -5.94 -1.98
C ASN A 51 5.67 -7.43 -2.30
N ASN A 52 5.76 -7.76 -3.59
CA ASN A 52 6.14 -9.10 -4.02
C ASN A 52 7.67 -9.20 -3.83
N PRO A 53 8.18 -9.98 -2.85
CA PRO A 53 9.62 -10.10 -2.59
C PRO A 53 10.40 -10.80 -3.72
N ASN A 54 9.71 -11.26 -4.77
CA ASN A 54 10.28 -11.90 -5.96
C ASN A 54 10.21 -11.01 -7.21
N GLU A 55 9.66 -9.79 -7.13
CA GLU A 55 9.74 -8.87 -8.25
C GLU A 55 11.03 -8.06 -8.13
N GLU A 56 12.01 -8.38 -8.97
CA GLU A 56 13.21 -7.55 -9.17
C GLU A 56 12.75 -6.13 -9.52
N ARG A 57 12.86 -5.22 -8.55
CA ARG A 57 12.62 -3.79 -8.79
C ARG A 57 13.77 -3.24 -9.61
N ILE A 58 13.45 -2.47 -10.64
CA ILE A 58 14.47 -1.82 -11.45
C ILE A 58 14.93 -0.58 -10.68
N ASP A 59 16.21 -0.53 -10.34
CA ASP A 59 16.79 0.66 -9.70
C ASP A 59 17.05 1.76 -10.75
N TRP A 60 16.04 2.59 -10.97
CA TRP A 60 16.11 3.71 -11.90
C TRP A 60 17.13 4.78 -11.51
N ASN A 61 17.43 4.94 -10.23
CA ASN A 61 18.43 5.92 -9.80
C ASN A 61 19.83 5.46 -10.20
N CYS A 62 20.09 4.15 -10.03
CA CYS A 62 21.30 3.53 -10.51
C CYS A 62 21.40 3.61 -12.04
N LEU A 63 20.32 3.26 -12.76
CA LEU A 63 20.29 3.37 -14.23
C LEU A 63 20.53 4.79 -14.74
N ALA A 64 19.92 5.80 -14.12
CA ALA A 64 20.06 7.20 -14.52
C ALA A 64 21.52 7.70 -14.45
N ALA A 65 22.34 7.09 -13.60
CA ALA A 65 23.76 7.42 -13.48
C ALA A 65 24.63 6.78 -14.58
N PHE A 66 24.13 5.74 -15.27
CA PHE A 66 24.93 5.02 -16.25
C PHE A 66 24.99 5.72 -17.61
N PRO A 67 26.20 5.87 -18.21
CA PRO A 67 26.37 6.49 -19.51
C PRO A 67 25.54 5.86 -20.65
N PRO A 68 25.38 4.53 -20.75
CA PRO A 68 24.55 3.93 -21.79
C PRO A 68 23.08 4.35 -21.69
N PHE A 69 22.52 4.37 -20.47
CA PHE A 69 21.13 4.78 -20.27
C PHE A 69 20.93 6.29 -20.52
N GLN A 70 21.90 7.10 -20.11
CA GLN A 70 21.93 8.53 -20.44
C GLN A 70 21.90 8.77 -21.95
N MET A 71 22.70 8.03 -22.71
CA MET A 71 22.71 8.14 -24.17
C MET A 71 21.40 7.65 -24.80
N PHE A 72 20.81 6.57 -24.27
CA PHE A 72 19.46 6.14 -24.67
C PHE A 72 18.43 7.25 -24.46
N ALA A 73 18.43 7.89 -23.30
CA ALA A 73 17.50 8.97 -22.98
C ALA A 73 17.70 10.20 -23.88
N CYS A 74 18.95 10.57 -24.19
CA CYS A 74 19.28 11.61 -25.17
C CYS A 74 18.73 11.28 -26.56
N GLU A 75 18.91 10.06 -27.04
CA GLU A 75 18.41 9.64 -28.36
C GLU A 75 16.88 9.65 -28.44
N LYS A 76 16.19 9.37 -27.33
CA LYS A 76 14.72 9.38 -27.28
C LYS A 76 14.13 10.78 -27.20
N THR A 77 14.77 11.67 -26.44
CA THR A 77 14.25 13.01 -26.17
C THR A 77 14.77 14.07 -27.14
N GLY A 78 15.93 13.83 -27.76
CA GLY A 78 16.66 14.83 -28.52
C GLY A 78 17.36 15.87 -27.65
N ASN A 79 17.35 15.70 -26.32
CA ASN A 79 17.98 16.62 -25.37
C ASN A 79 19.50 16.42 -25.34
N ALA A 80 20.21 17.50 -25.00
CA ALA A 80 21.65 17.48 -24.85
C ALA A 80 22.08 16.72 -23.57
N THR A 81 23.26 16.08 -23.66
CA THR A 81 23.84 15.28 -22.57
C THR A 81 24.44 16.15 -21.46
N ASP A 82 24.74 17.41 -21.75
CA ASP A 82 25.34 18.38 -20.80
C ASP A 82 24.47 18.71 -19.59
N SER A 83 23.15 18.59 -19.74
CA SER A 83 22.13 18.94 -18.76
C SER A 83 21.35 17.71 -18.26
N ILE A 84 21.87 16.51 -18.52
CA ILE A 84 21.14 15.25 -18.33
C ILE A 84 20.65 15.02 -16.91
N GLU A 85 21.44 15.42 -15.92
CA GLU A 85 21.14 15.29 -14.50
C GLU A 85 19.82 16.00 -14.11
N PHE A 86 19.47 17.09 -14.80
CA PHE A 86 18.28 17.89 -14.47
C PHE A 86 16.99 17.29 -15.02
N TRP A 87 17.05 16.51 -16.10
CA TRP A 87 15.85 16.07 -16.81
C TRP A 87 15.68 14.56 -16.88
N ILE A 88 16.73 13.76 -16.66
CA ILE A 88 16.67 12.30 -16.83
C ILE A 88 15.65 11.63 -15.89
N LEU A 89 15.59 12.07 -14.64
CA LEU A 89 14.60 11.56 -13.68
C LEU A 89 13.17 11.96 -14.07
N GLY A 90 13.00 13.16 -14.62
CA GLY A 90 11.72 13.62 -15.17
C GLY A 90 11.26 12.75 -16.34
N PHE A 91 12.18 12.45 -17.26
CA PHE A 91 11.96 11.56 -18.39
C PHE A 91 11.56 10.15 -17.96
N ILE A 92 12.27 9.57 -16.97
CA ILE A 92 11.94 8.24 -16.42
C ILE A 92 10.53 8.28 -15.84
N ASN A 93 10.23 9.23 -14.95
CA ASN A 93 8.91 9.33 -14.31
C ASN A 93 7.79 9.48 -15.35
N GLU A 94 7.95 10.37 -16.32
CA GLU A 94 6.97 10.55 -17.39
C GLU A 94 6.78 9.27 -18.21
N SER A 95 7.87 8.57 -18.53
CA SER A 95 7.83 7.32 -19.27
C SER A 95 7.15 6.21 -18.46
N VAL A 96 7.47 6.07 -17.18
CA VAL A 96 6.84 5.08 -16.28
C VAL A 96 5.33 5.35 -16.16
N ILE A 97 4.91 6.61 -16.06
CA ILE A 97 3.49 6.98 -16.01
C ILE A 97 2.77 6.63 -17.33
N LYS A 98 3.42 6.87 -18.49
CA LYS A 98 2.79 6.67 -19.80
C LYS A 98 2.71 5.21 -20.25
N GLN A 99 3.80 4.46 -20.08
CA GLN A 99 3.94 3.11 -20.64
C GLN A 99 4.25 2.04 -19.60
N GLY A 100 4.48 2.42 -18.34
CA GLY A 100 4.89 1.50 -17.27
C GLY A 100 6.40 1.26 -17.22
N GLU A 101 6.83 0.65 -16.13
CA GLU A 101 8.24 0.40 -15.81
C GLU A 101 8.89 -0.66 -16.72
N LYS A 102 8.25 -1.83 -16.83
CA LYS A 102 8.77 -2.97 -17.62
C LYS A 102 8.96 -2.63 -19.10
N PRO A 103 8.01 -1.95 -19.78
CA PRO A 103 8.20 -1.59 -21.19
C PRO A 103 9.35 -0.60 -21.41
N LEU A 104 9.56 0.35 -20.49
CA LEU A 104 10.70 1.27 -20.56
C LEU A 104 12.02 0.51 -20.45
N PHE A 105 12.12 -0.39 -19.48
CA PHE A 105 13.33 -1.17 -19.26
C PHE A 105 13.62 -2.11 -20.45
N ASN A 106 12.61 -2.81 -20.95
CA ASN A 106 12.76 -3.68 -22.12
C ASN A 106 13.20 -2.89 -23.37
N ALA A 107 12.69 -1.67 -23.57
CA ALA A 107 13.10 -0.81 -24.67
C ALA A 107 14.57 -0.39 -24.55
N TYR A 108 15.03 -0.10 -23.33
CA TYR A 108 16.44 0.16 -23.05
C TYR A 108 17.31 -1.08 -23.30
N CYS A 109 16.93 -2.25 -22.82
CA CYS A 109 17.66 -3.50 -23.06
C CYS A 109 17.82 -3.78 -24.57
N ALA A 110 16.73 -3.67 -25.33
CA ALA A 110 16.76 -3.86 -26.78
C ALA A 110 17.64 -2.82 -27.50
N TRP A 111 17.62 -1.56 -27.04
CA TRP A 111 18.50 -0.52 -27.56
C TRP A 111 19.97 -0.80 -27.25
N HIS A 112 20.27 -1.22 -26.02
CA HIS A 112 21.61 -1.53 -25.55
C HIS A 112 22.22 -2.70 -26.34
N GLU A 113 21.45 -3.75 -26.58
CA GLU A 113 21.86 -4.89 -27.41
C GLU A 113 22.08 -4.50 -28.87
N ASN A 114 21.19 -3.69 -29.44
CA ASN A 114 21.30 -3.25 -30.84
C ASN A 114 22.52 -2.35 -31.08
N LYS A 115 22.85 -1.45 -30.13
CA LYS A 115 24.04 -0.60 -30.24
C LYS A 115 25.33 -1.40 -30.37
N GLY A 116 25.42 -2.54 -29.67
CA GLY A 116 26.53 -3.47 -29.80
C GLY A 116 27.90 -2.93 -29.36
N TYR A 117 27.98 -1.74 -28.76
CA TYR A 117 29.22 -1.18 -28.20
C TYR A 117 29.62 -1.87 -26.89
N TRP A 118 28.64 -2.39 -26.14
CA TRP A 118 28.81 -2.95 -24.79
C TRP A 118 28.57 -4.46 -24.75
N LYS A 119 29.26 -5.20 -25.62
CA LYS A 119 29.08 -6.67 -25.72
C LYS A 119 29.47 -7.38 -24.43
N ASN A 120 30.48 -6.85 -23.75
CA ASN A 120 31.05 -7.41 -22.53
C ASN A 120 30.41 -6.84 -21.25
N GLU A 121 29.39 -6.00 -21.34
CA GLU A 121 28.73 -5.40 -20.17
C GLU A 121 27.26 -5.82 -20.08
N THR A 122 26.74 -5.86 -18.85
CA THR A 122 25.30 -5.97 -18.55
C THR A 122 24.61 -4.64 -18.84
N VAL A 123 23.29 -4.63 -18.84
CA VAL A 123 22.50 -3.39 -18.98
C VAL A 123 22.70 -2.42 -17.81
N TYR A 124 23.26 -2.92 -16.70
CA TYR A 124 23.68 -2.15 -15.52
C TYR A 124 25.18 -1.81 -15.53
N GLY A 125 25.90 -2.08 -16.63
CA GLY A 125 27.32 -1.74 -16.75
C GLY A 125 28.31 -2.71 -16.09
N ASP A 126 27.85 -3.84 -15.56
CA ASP A 126 28.74 -4.86 -14.99
C ASP A 126 29.43 -5.66 -16.09
N LEU A 127 30.70 -6.00 -15.91
CA LEU A 127 31.40 -6.85 -16.88
C LEU A 127 30.87 -8.29 -16.81
N LYS A 128 30.51 -8.84 -17.98
CA LYS A 128 30.11 -10.25 -18.12
C LYS A 128 31.34 -11.14 -17.91
N GLY A 129 31.42 -11.83 -16.76
CA GLY A 129 32.43 -12.87 -16.51
C GLY A 129 33.44 -12.59 -15.39
N ILE A 130 33.16 -11.60 -14.55
CA ILE A 130 33.78 -11.41 -13.22
C ILE A 130 32.77 -11.77 -12.13
#